data_AF-A0A9E2RGD0-F1
#
_entry.id   AF-A0A9E2RGD0-F1
#
_cell.length_a   1.000
_cell.length_b   1.000
_cell.length_c   1.000
_cell.angle_alpha   90.00
_cell.angle_beta   90.00
_cell.angle_gamma   90.00
#
_symmetry.space_group_name_H-M   'P 1'
#
loop_
_entity.id
_entity.type
_entity.pdbx_description
1 polymer ?
#
loop_
_entity_poly.entity_id
_entity_poly.type
_entity_poly.pdbx_seq_one_letter_code
_entity_poly.pdbx_strand_id
1 'polypeptide(L)'
;MKNNVGVLWGIVGIGLLTLPVIVAAGASDGRVTGGTVIREAQEAVTATKDYTIQQKDAFQRKVQTELDEIQARITQLRGQVEHASGEARADAQKAIGELEKKKDLANKKVEAIHSATASSWEQVKSKTAAAMDDLRDSLKRALSHLPSR
;
A
#
# COMPACT_ATOMS: atom_id res chain seq x y z
N MET A 1 -36.93 -20.09 -34.09
CA MET A 1 -36.15 -19.02 -33.42
C MET A 1 -35.72 -19.55 -32.07
N LYS A 2 -34.44 -19.90 -31.89
CA LYS A 2 -33.86 -20.35 -30.62
C LYS A 2 -32.42 -19.85 -30.58
N ASN A 3 -32.15 -18.79 -29.82
CA ASN A 3 -30.79 -18.40 -29.47
C ASN A 3 -30.70 -18.15 -27.96
N ASN A 4 -29.82 -18.93 -27.34
CA ASN A 4 -29.35 -18.87 -25.96
C ASN A 4 -28.20 -17.88 -25.83
N VAL A 5 -28.15 -17.12 -24.74
CA VAL A 5 -26.93 -16.73 -24.00
C VAL A 5 -27.43 -16.42 -22.57
N GLY A 6 -27.01 -17.04 -21.47
CA GLY A 6 -25.71 -17.59 -21.12
C GLY A 6 -25.16 -16.82 -19.92
N VAL A 7 -25.83 -16.94 -18.77
CA VAL A 7 -25.37 -16.47 -17.44
C VAL A 7 -24.52 -17.57 -16.83
N LEU A 8 -23.34 -17.25 -16.27
CA LEU A 8 -22.60 -18.00 -15.23
C LEU A 8 -21.34 -17.15 -14.90
N TRP A 9 -21.40 -16.22 -13.94
CA TRP A 9 -21.08 -16.36 -12.51
C TRP A 9 -19.85 -17.21 -12.20
N GLY A 10 -18.95 -16.59 -11.43
CA GLY A 10 -17.55 -16.95 -11.27
C GLY A 10 -17.27 -18.21 -10.47
N ILE A 11 -16.03 -18.68 -10.61
CA ILE A 11 -15.39 -19.59 -9.66
C ILE A 11 -13.96 -19.09 -9.41
N VAL A 12 -13.80 -18.53 -8.22
CA VAL A 12 -12.53 -18.53 -7.46
C VAL A 12 -12.26 -19.97 -7.04
N GLY A 13 -11.04 -20.47 -7.22
CA GLY A 13 -10.65 -21.76 -6.64
C GLY A 13 -9.34 -22.34 -7.15
N ILE A 14 -8.25 -22.00 -6.47
CA ILE A 14 -7.03 -22.82 -6.44
C ILE A 14 -7.41 -24.17 -5.80
N GLY A 15 -7.19 -25.28 -6.50
CA GLY A 15 -7.46 -26.59 -5.92
C GLY A 15 -7.16 -27.77 -6.83
N LEU A 16 -6.04 -28.42 -6.53
CA LEU A 16 -5.80 -29.87 -6.66
C LEU A 16 -5.52 -30.45 -8.06
N LEU A 17 -4.24 -30.77 -8.22
CA LEU A 17 -3.65 -31.71 -9.13
C LEU A 17 -4.41 -33.06 -9.11
N THR A 18 -5.09 -33.40 -10.22
CA THR A 18 -5.34 -34.78 -10.61
C THR A 18 -5.12 -34.91 -12.12
N LEU A 19 -4.10 -35.69 -12.51
CA LEU A 19 -3.90 -36.14 -13.88
C LEU A 19 -4.90 -37.27 -14.17
N PRO A 20 -5.55 -37.26 -15.34
CA PRO A 20 -5.75 -38.49 -16.08
C PRO A 20 -4.87 -38.44 -17.33
N VAL A 21 -3.89 -39.34 -17.36
CA VAL A 21 -3.29 -39.79 -18.62
C VAL A 21 -4.41 -40.44 -19.43
N ILE A 22 -4.80 -39.81 -20.54
CA ILE A 22 -5.56 -40.47 -21.61
C ILE A 22 -4.78 -40.26 -22.89
N VAL A 23 -4.04 -41.30 -23.28
CA VAL A 23 -3.54 -41.46 -24.65
C VAL A 23 -4.71 -41.94 -25.50
N ALA A 24 -5.18 -41.09 -26.41
CA ALA A 24 -5.96 -41.47 -27.57
C ALA A 24 -5.39 -40.74 -28.78
N ALA A 25 -4.78 -41.51 -29.68
CA ALA A 25 -4.20 -41.02 -30.91
C ALA A 25 -5.30 -40.63 -31.91
N GLY A 26 -5.27 -39.36 -32.34
CA GLY A 26 -6.07 -38.82 -33.44
C GLY A 26 -5.49 -37.47 -33.86
N ALA A 27 -4.85 -37.43 -35.03
CA ALA A 27 -4.18 -36.26 -35.56
C ALA A 27 -5.18 -35.20 -36.06
N SER A 28 -4.98 -33.93 -35.68
CA SER A 28 -4.86 -32.74 -36.57
C SER A 28 -5.04 -31.41 -35.80
N ASP A 29 -4.01 -30.58 -35.91
CA ASP A 29 -3.95 -29.11 -35.79
C ASP A 29 -3.96 -28.42 -34.40
N GLY A 30 -3.10 -27.40 -34.29
CA GLY A 30 -2.83 -26.65 -33.07
C GLY A 30 -1.59 -27.09 -32.29
N ARG A 31 -0.39 -27.01 -32.89
CA ARG A 31 0.84 -26.85 -32.08
C ARG A 31 0.62 -25.64 -31.18
N VAL A 32 0.43 -25.84 -29.87
CA VAL A 32 0.74 -24.80 -28.88
C VAL A 32 2.25 -24.61 -28.95
N THR A 33 2.67 -23.73 -29.85
CA THR A 33 4.05 -23.35 -30.07
C THR A 33 4.65 -22.88 -28.76
N GLY A 34 5.76 -23.46 -28.32
CA GLY A 34 6.47 -23.04 -27.10
C GLY A 34 6.78 -21.53 -27.08
N GLY A 35 6.86 -20.87 -28.24
CA GLY A 35 6.97 -19.41 -28.36
C GLY A 35 5.75 -18.64 -27.83
N THR A 36 4.53 -19.20 -27.92
CA THR A 36 3.31 -18.59 -27.39
C THR A 36 3.28 -18.65 -25.86
N VAL A 37 3.66 -19.80 -25.28
CA VAL A 37 3.69 -19.97 -23.82
C VAL A 37 4.78 -19.10 -23.18
N ILE A 38 5.97 -19.01 -23.79
CA ILE A 38 7.05 -18.12 -23.34
C ILE A 38 6.62 -16.64 -23.42
N ARG A 39 5.93 -16.24 -24.49
CA ARG A 39 5.44 -14.87 -24.69
C ARG A 39 4.33 -14.53 -23.69
N GLU A 40 3.32 -15.37 -23.53
CA GLU A 40 2.23 -15.17 -22.57
C GLU A 40 2.73 -15.13 -21.13
N ALA A 41 3.70 -15.99 -20.78
CA ALA A 41 4.36 -15.94 -19.48
C ALA A 41 5.11 -14.61 -19.28
N GLN A 42 5.83 -14.11 -20.28
CA GLN A 42 6.52 -12.83 -20.21
C GLN A 42 5.53 -11.64 -20.11
N GLU A 43 4.44 -11.68 -20.87
CA GLU A 43 3.37 -10.67 -20.85
C GLU A 43 2.70 -10.64 -19.47
N ALA A 44 2.34 -11.79 -18.90
CA ALA A 44 1.76 -11.88 -17.56
C ALA A 44 2.70 -11.37 -16.46
N VAL A 45 4.00 -11.70 -16.55
CA VAL A 45 5.03 -11.19 -15.63
C VAL A 45 5.19 -9.67 -15.77
N THR A 46 5.21 -9.15 -17.00
CA THR A 46 5.34 -7.71 -17.26
C THR A 46 4.12 -6.95 -16.77
N ALA A 47 2.91 -7.44 -17.08
CA ALA A 47 1.66 -6.85 -16.61
C ALA A 47 1.58 -6.81 -15.07
N THR A 48 2.00 -7.88 -14.40
CA THR A 48 2.05 -7.91 -12.93
C THR A 48 3.07 -6.93 -12.35
N LYS A 49 4.23 -6.79 -13.00
CA LYS A 49 5.27 -5.83 -12.60
C LYS A 49 4.76 -4.39 -12.75
N ASP A 50 4.19 -4.05 -13.90
CA ASP A 50 3.68 -2.71 -14.18
C ASP A 50 2.53 -2.34 -13.24
N TYR A 51 1.62 -3.27 -12.98
CA TYR A 51 0.55 -3.08 -11.99
C TYR A 51 1.13 -2.81 -10.59
N THR A 52 2.15 -3.56 -10.17
CA THR A 52 2.81 -3.35 -8.89
C THR A 52 3.49 -1.98 -8.81
N ILE A 53 4.16 -1.54 -9.89
CA ILE A 53 4.79 -0.21 -9.96
C ILE A 53 3.73 0.90 -9.82
N GLN A 54 2.63 0.80 -10.55
CA GLN A 54 1.55 1.79 -10.47
C GLN A 54 0.95 1.88 -9.05
N GLN A 55 0.74 0.73 -8.39
CA GLN A 55 0.28 0.70 -7.01
C GLN A 55 1.28 1.32 -6.04
N LYS A 56 2.57 1.03 -6.20
CA LYS A 56 3.65 1.60 -5.39
C LYS A 56 3.67 3.12 -5.51
N ASP A 57 3.64 3.63 -6.72
CA ASP A 57 3.69 5.07 -6.99
C ASP A 57 2.47 5.80 -6.41
N ALA A 58 1.27 5.23 -6.58
CA ALA A 58 0.04 5.80 -6.03
C ALA A 58 0.08 5.84 -4.49
N PHE A 59 0.53 4.76 -3.86
CA PHE A 59 0.65 4.68 -2.41
C PHE A 59 1.74 5.65 -1.89
N GLN A 60 2.90 5.70 -2.54
CA GLN A 60 3.97 6.62 -2.17
C GLN A 60 3.51 8.08 -2.23
N ARG A 61 2.83 8.50 -3.31
CA ARG A 61 2.27 9.85 -3.43
C ARG A 61 1.30 10.15 -2.29
N LYS A 62 0.37 9.23 -2.02
CA LYS A 62 -0.60 9.40 -0.92
C LYS A 62 0.10 9.61 0.42
N VAL A 63 1.07 8.76 0.75
CA VAL A 63 1.80 8.85 2.03
C VAL A 63 2.60 10.15 2.10
N GLN A 64 3.25 10.56 1.02
CA GLN A 64 4.01 11.82 0.98
C GLN A 64 3.10 13.03 1.19
N THR A 65 1.95 13.09 0.51
CA THR A 65 0.98 14.18 0.70
C THR A 65 0.53 14.27 2.16
N GLU A 66 0.21 13.15 2.79
CA GLU A 66 -0.20 13.13 4.20
C GLU A 66 0.94 13.56 5.14
N LEU A 67 2.19 13.16 4.86
CA LEU A 67 3.35 13.61 5.63
C LEU A 67 3.57 15.12 5.54
N ASP A 68 3.38 15.70 4.35
CA ASP A 68 3.49 17.14 4.13
C ASP A 68 2.38 17.91 4.88
N GLU A 69 1.15 17.39 4.85
CA GLU A 69 0.03 17.95 5.63
C GLU A 69 0.30 17.90 7.14
N ILE A 70 0.83 16.79 7.64
CA ILE A 70 1.17 16.63 9.05
C ILE A 70 2.34 17.54 9.43
N GLN A 71 3.32 17.73 8.55
CA GLN A 71 4.39 18.69 8.78
C GLN A 71 3.86 20.12 8.90
N ALA A 72 2.91 20.53 8.06
CA ALA A 72 2.26 21.83 8.19
C ALA A 72 1.51 21.96 9.53
N ARG A 73 0.81 20.91 9.96
CA ARG A 73 0.15 20.88 11.27
C ARG A 73 1.14 20.97 12.42
N ILE A 74 2.28 20.27 12.38
CA ILE A 74 3.35 20.38 13.39
C ILE A 74 3.83 21.83 13.52
N THR A 75 4.05 22.52 12.39
CA THR A 75 4.44 23.94 12.40
C THR A 75 3.37 24.81 13.07
N GLN A 76 2.09 24.59 12.77
CA GLN A 76 0.98 25.28 13.42
C GLN A 76 0.93 25.00 14.93
N LEU A 77 1.06 23.73 15.33
CA LEU A 77 1.06 23.32 16.74
C LEU A 77 2.17 24.02 17.52
N ARG A 78 3.39 24.06 16.97
CA ARG A 78 4.53 24.75 17.58
C ARG A 78 4.22 26.23 17.84
N GLY A 79 3.67 26.94 16.84
CA GLY A 79 3.28 28.34 17.02
C GLY A 79 2.17 28.55 18.06
N GLN A 80 1.20 27.64 18.16
CA GLN A 80 0.15 27.71 19.18
C GLN A 80 0.69 27.52 20.61
N VAL A 81 1.68 26.64 20.77
CA VAL A 81 2.31 26.36 22.06
C VAL A 81 3.23 27.49 22.53
N GLU A 82 3.71 28.37 21.64
CA GLU A 82 4.51 29.53 22.04
C GLU A 82 3.76 30.47 23.00
N HIS A 83 2.43 30.54 22.86
CA HIS A 83 1.56 31.36 23.72
C HIS A 83 1.09 30.64 24.99
N ALA A 84 1.30 29.32 25.09
CA ALA A 84 1.01 28.56 26.30
C ALA A 84 2.12 28.72 27.35
N SER A 85 1.75 28.55 28.62
CA SER A 85 2.69 28.62 29.75
C SER A 85 2.45 27.47 30.74
N GLY A 86 3.43 27.26 31.63
CA GLY A 86 3.35 26.24 32.68
C GLY A 86 3.28 24.81 32.16
N GLU A 87 2.58 23.96 32.90
CA GLU A 87 2.45 22.52 32.64
C GLU A 87 1.82 22.22 31.28
N ALA A 88 0.78 22.97 30.89
CA ALA A 88 0.13 22.80 29.59
C ALA A 88 1.11 23.01 28.42
N ARG A 89 2.04 23.96 28.53
CA ARG A 89 3.10 24.14 27.53
C ARG A 89 4.02 22.93 27.47
N ALA A 90 4.46 22.42 28.63
CA ALA A 90 5.38 21.30 28.71
C ALA A 90 4.78 20.02 28.11
N ASP A 91 3.51 19.73 28.42
CA ASP A 91 2.79 18.57 27.89
C ASP A 91 2.60 18.66 26.38
N ALA A 92 2.21 19.84 25.87
CA ALA A 92 2.06 20.06 24.44
C ALA A 92 3.40 19.93 23.70
N GLN A 93 4.50 20.48 24.24
CA GLN A 93 5.84 20.32 23.67
C GLN A 93 6.29 18.86 23.64
N LYS A 94 6.02 18.09 24.70
CA LYS A 94 6.31 16.66 24.74
C LYS A 94 5.53 15.90 23.66
N ALA A 95 4.23 16.16 23.55
CA ALA A 95 3.39 15.50 22.56
C ALA A 95 3.79 15.86 21.11
N ILE A 96 4.19 17.11 20.85
CA ILE A 96 4.74 17.54 19.56
C ILE A 96 6.08 16.82 19.26
N GLY A 97 6.95 16.68 20.25
CA GLY A 97 8.21 15.95 20.09
C GLY A 97 8.00 14.46 19.78
N GLU A 98 7.00 13.81 20.38
CA GLU A 98 6.62 12.44 20.03
C GLU A 98 6.05 12.34 18.61
N LEU A 99 5.20 13.30 18.23
CA LEU A 99 4.64 13.42 16.88
C LEU A 99 5.74 13.54 15.82
N GLU A 100 6.77 14.36 16.07
CA GLU A 100 7.92 14.50 15.15
C GLU A 100 8.71 13.22 14.98
N LYS A 101 8.98 12.50 16.08
CA LYS A 101 9.67 11.20 16.03
C LYS A 101 8.88 10.19 15.19
N LYS A 102 7.55 10.18 15.32
CA LYS A 102 6.68 9.31 14.52
C LYS A 102 6.67 9.71 13.04
N LYS A 103 6.70 11.02 12.74
CA LYS A 103 6.79 11.51 11.35
C LYS A 103 8.11 11.08 10.72
N ASP A 104 9.22 11.19 11.45
CA ASP A 104 10.54 10.74 10.97
C ASP A 104 10.59 9.22 10.77
N LEU A 105 9.93 8.44 11.63
CA LEU A 105 9.78 7.00 11.43
C LEU A 105 8.98 6.69 10.16
N ALA A 106 7.87 7.39 9.93
CA ALA A 106 7.05 7.22 8.73
C ALA A 106 7.82 7.60 7.46
N ASN A 107 8.58 8.70 7.46
CA ASN A 107 9.50 9.07 6.36
C ASN A 107 10.47 7.92 6.03
N LYS A 108 11.09 7.31 7.05
CA LYS A 108 11.97 6.15 6.84
C LYS A 108 11.25 4.93 6.23
N LYS A 109 9.95 4.76 6.48
CA LYS A 109 9.15 3.69 5.85
C LYS A 109 8.82 4.00 4.40
N VAL A 110 8.64 5.28 4.05
CA VAL A 110 8.43 5.70 2.66
C VAL A 110 9.63 5.34 1.78
N GLU A 111 10.86 5.49 2.28
CA GLU A 111 12.07 5.07 1.56
C GLU A 111 12.06 3.57 1.20
N ALA A 112 11.44 2.73 2.06
CA ALA A 112 11.30 1.31 1.79
C ALA A 112 10.29 0.99 0.68
N ILE A 113 9.35 1.90 0.37
CA ILE A 113 8.41 1.75 -0.76
C ILE A 113 9.19 1.67 -2.06
N HIS A 114 10.16 2.56 -2.28
CA HIS A 114 10.91 2.61 -3.53
C HIS A 114 11.60 1.27 -3.83
N SER A 115 12.27 0.71 -2.82
CA SER A 115 13.04 -0.53 -2.90
C SER A 115 12.20 -1.82 -2.85
N ALA A 116 10.88 -1.73 -2.66
CA ALA A 116 10.02 -2.91 -2.56
C ALA A 116 9.93 -3.67 -3.90
N THR A 117 10.02 -5.00 -3.86
CA THR A 117 9.77 -5.88 -5.01
C THR A 117 8.33 -6.37 -4.98
N ALA A 118 7.87 -7.04 -6.04
CA ALA A 118 6.53 -7.65 -6.05
C ALA A 118 6.31 -8.62 -4.87
N SER A 119 7.35 -9.36 -4.47
CA SER A 119 7.29 -10.30 -3.35
C SER A 119 7.27 -9.64 -1.96
N SER A 120 7.81 -8.42 -1.81
CA SER A 120 7.84 -7.70 -0.52
C SER A 120 6.82 -6.57 -0.42
N TRP A 121 6.11 -6.26 -1.52
CA TRP A 121 5.24 -5.10 -1.64
C TRP A 121 4.18 -5.00 -0.54
N GLU A 122 3.40 -6.05 -0.33
CA GLU A 122 2.32 -6.05 0.66
C GLU A 122 2.84 -5.85 2.10
N GLN A 123 4.01 -6.42 2.42
CA GLN A 123 4.63 -6.24 3.73
C GLN A 123 5.09 -4.78 3.95
N VAL A 124 5.70 -4.18 2.93
CA VAL A 124 6.16 -2.77 2.99
C VAL A 124 4.97 -1.82 3.10
N LYS A 125 3.93 -2.04 2.29
CA LYS A 125 2.68 -1.28 2.33
C LYS A 125 2.02 -1.35 3.71
N SER A 126 1.87 -2.55 4.28
CA SER A 126 1.29 -2.74 5.61
C SER A 126 2.10 -2.03 6.71
N LYS A 127 3.43 -2.19 6.73
CA LYS A 127 4.30 -1.54 7.71
C LYS A 127 4.28 -0.01 7.60
N THR A 128 4.16 0.52 6.38
CA THR A 128 4.06 1.96 6.16
C THR A 128 2.71 2.48 6.60
N ALA A 129 1.61 1.79 6.25
CA ALA A 129 0.27 2.15 6.70
C ALA A 129 0.19 2.18 8.24
N ALA A 130 0.71 1.16 8.92
CA ALA A 130 0.77 1.14 10.38
C ALA A 130 1.57 2.33 10.96
N ALA A 131 2.69 2.71 10.34
CA ALA A 131 3.45 3.88 10.77
C ALA A 131 2.68 5.20 10.57
N MET A 132 1.89 5.31 9.49
CA MET A 132 1.01 6.47 9.26
C MET A 132 -0.17 6.50 10.24
N ASP A 133 -0.73 5.34 10.61
CA ASP A 133 -1.78 5.24 11.62
C ASP A 133 -1.29 5.72 12.99
N ASP A 134 -0.13 5.21 13.43
CA ASP A 134 0.57 5.65 14.63
C ASP A 134 0.83 7.16 14.63
N LEU A 135 1.23 7.69 13.47
CA LEU A 135 1.50 9.11 13.27
C LEU A 135 0.22 9.95 13.43
N ARG A 136 -0.88 9.55 12.78
CA ARG A 136 -2.19 10.21 12.90
C ARG A 136 -2.69 10.21 14.34
N ASP A 137 -2.52 9.11 15.06
CA ASP A 137 -2.91 9.03 16.47
C ASP A 137 -2.03 9.91 17.36
N SER A 138 -0.74 10.02 17.07
CA SER A 138 0.14 10.97 17.73
C SER A 138 -0.26 12.42 17.48
N LEU A 139 -0.73 12.74 16.28
CA LEU A 139 -1.25 14.07 15.95
C LEU A 139 -2.52 14.38 16.76
N LYS A 140 -3.45 13.43 16.86
CA LYS A 140 -4.66 13.59 17.70
C LYS A 140 -4.30 13.85 19.16
N ARG A 141 -3.33 13.12 19.72
CA ARG A 141 -2.83 13.36 21.09
C ARG A 141 -2.20 14.74 21.25
N ALA A 142 -1.36 15.16 20.30
CA ALA A 142 -0.78 16.50 20.34
C ALA A 142 -1.85 17.59 20.30
N LEU A 143 -2.90 17.41 19.48
CA LEU A 143 -4.03 18.33 19.41
C LEU A 143 -4.84 18.39 20.71
N SER A 144 -4.98 17.27 21.45
CA SER A 144 -5.71 17.27 22.74
C SER A 144 -4.98 17.96 23.89
N HIS A 145 -3.66 18.17 23.77
CA HIS A 145 -2.86 18.90 24.77
C HIS A 145 -2.79 20.40 24.50
N LEU A 146 -3.37 20.88 23.39
CA LEU A 146 -3.46 22.31 23.17
C LEU A 146 -4.46 22.93 24.13
N PRO A 147 -4.16 24.12 24.69
CA PRO A 147 -5.16 24.87 25.44
C PRO A 147 -6.35 25.19 24.52
N SER A 148 -7.56 24.94 25.02
CA SER A 148 -8.80 25.39 24.37
C SER A 148 -8.72 26.89 24.15
N ARG A 149 -8.96 27.33 22.92
CA ARG A 149 -9.02 28.75 22.57
C ARG A 149 -10.18 29.47 23.25
#